data_AF-A0A7V2X9J5-F1
#
_entry.id   AF-A0A7V2X9J5-F1
#
_cell.length_a   1.000
_cell.length_b   1.000
_cell.length_c   1.000
_cell.angle_alpha   90.00
_cell.angle_beta   90.00
_cell.angle_gamma   90.00
#
_symmetry.space_group_name_H-M   'P 1'
#
loop_
_entity.id
_entity.type
_entity.pdbx_description
1 polymer ?
#
loop_
_entity_poly.entity_id
_entity_poly.type
_entity_poly.pdbx_seq_one_letter_code
_entity_poly.pdbx_strand_id
1 'polypeptide(L)'
;MNGPKGGTGRSAKIEQWIGLPEFTFPNVGTRRFEMGLRKFKLSTRILLLGVVITFCFALVFAWVIPRVRTNLLEAKYTKTKHVVEAAQGTVEYFVKQAKGGLLPLEEAKNRAKEAVKSLRYDQNDYFWINDLEPRMVMHPLKAEMDGKSLAEEKDSHGKKQFVAMVDVCRKNGEGFVDYYWPKPGSSQPVAKISYVKLVPEWGWIVGSGIYIDDVGKEI
;
A
#
# COMPACT_ATOMS: atom_id res chain seq x y z
N MET A 1 -15.96 89.94 -12.56
CA MET A 1 -14.51 90.04 -12.83
C MET A 1 -13.86 90.76 -11.66
N ASN A 2 -12.73 90.21 -11.19
CA ASN A 2 -11.81 90.71 -10.16
C ASN A 2 -12.29 90.92 -8.73
N GLY A 3 -11.61 90.21 -7.81
CA GLY A 3 -11.62 90.42 -6.37
C GLY A 3 -10.53 89.55 -5.70
N PRO A 4 -9.42 90.11 -5.19
CA PRO A 4 -8.26 89.37 -4.71
C PRO A 4 -8.09 89.36 -3.17
N LYS A 5 -7.09 88.57 -2.71
CA LYS A 5 -6.21 88.72 -1.52
C LYS A 5 -6.39 87.76 -0.33
N GLY A 6 -5.23 87.36 0.18
CA GLY A 6 -4.96 86.99 1.58
C GLY A 6 -5.34 85.55 1.94
N GLY A 7 -4.53 84.71 2.57
CA GLY A 7 -3.38 84.97 3.43
C GLY A 7 -3.39 83.90 4.54
N THR A 8 -2.19 83.43 4.88
CA THR A 8 -1.78 83.00 6.23
C THR A 8 -2.47 81.80 6.90
N GLY A 9 -1.66 80.75 7.10
CA GLY A 9 -1.45 80.11 8.40
C GLY A 9 -2.66 79.47 9.09
N ARG A 10 -2.69 78.13 9.07
CA ARG A 10 -3.27 77.37 10.19
C ARG A 10 -2.35 76.21 10.57
N SER A 11 -1.39 76.56 11.42
CA SER A 11 -1.01 75.70 12.54
C SER A 11 -2.23 75.63 13.46
N ALA A 12 -2.90 74.48 13.50
CA ALA A 12 -3.81 74.14 14.58
C ALA A 12 -3.29 72.88 15.25
N LYS A 13 -2.42 73.13 16.23
CA LYS A 13 -2.06 72.24 17.32
C LYS A 13 -3.35 71.79 18.00
N ILE A 14 -3.69 70.51 17.88
CA ILE A 14 -4.60 69.84 18.83
C ILE A 14 -3.72 68.86 19.57
N GLU A 15 -3.13 69.36 20.66
CA GLU A 15 -2.44 68.55 21.64
C GLU A 15 -3.38 68.23 22.80
N GLN A 16 -3.08 67.09 23.44
CA GLN A 16 -3.46 66.68 24.80
C GLN A 16 -4.91 66.25 24.98
N TRP A 17 -5.17 64.94 25.02
CA TRP A 17 -6.12 64.32 25.96
C TRP A 17 -5.93 62.79 26.04
N ILE A 18 -4.69 62.26 26.03
CA ILE A 18 -4.40 60.92 26.57
C ILE A 18 -2.94 60.90 27.03
N GLY A 19 -2.68 60.73 28.32
CA GLY A 19 -1.33 60.62 28.90
C GLY A 19 -0.64 59.30 28.60
N LEU A 20 -0.54 58.93 27.31
CA LEU A 20 0.25 57.79 26.87
C LEU A 20 1.67 58.29 26.55
N PRO A 21 2.73 57.61 27.04
CA PRO A 21 4.10 57.94 26.64
C PRO A 21 4.21 57.83 25.12
N GLU A 22 4.86 58.82 24.52
CA GLU A 22 5.13 58.88 23.08
C GLU A 22 5.94 57.64 22.69
N PHE A 23 5.26 56.63 22.12
CA PHE A 23 5.89 55.39 21.72
C PHE A 23 6.68 55.64 20.44
N THR A 24 7.90 56.15 20.60
CA THR A 24 8.89 56.17 19.53
C THR A 24 9.28 54.73 19.25
N PHE A 25 8.88 54.21 18.10
CA PHE A 25 9.43 52.94 17.64
C PHE A 25 10.94 53.12 17.51
N PRO A 26 11.77 52.29 18.18
CA PRO A 26 13.19 52.29 17.91
C PRO A 26 13.35 52.04 16.41
N ASN A 27 14.22 52.83 15.76
CA ASN A 27 14.63 52.55 14.40
C ASN A 27 15.26 51.15 14.40
N VAL A 28 14.47 50.13 14.08
CA VAL A 28 14.94 48.76 13.91
C VAL A 28 15.75 48.80 12.63
N GLY A 29 17.02 49.19 12.77
CA GLY A 29 17.99 49.13 11.71
C GLY A 29 17.88 47.76 11.10
N THR A 30 17.47 47.71 9.84
CA THR A 30 17.46 46.51 9.04
C THR A 30 18.91 46.06 8.95
N ARG A 31 19.36 45.23 9.92
CA ARG A 31 20.58 44.44 9.76
C ARG A 31 20.29 43.48 8.63
N ARG A 32 20.48 43.99 7.42
CA ARG A 32 20.46 43.24 6.18
C ARG A 32 21.43 42.10 6.42
N PHE A 33 20.90 40.89 6.55
CA PHE A 33 21.69 39.67 6.58
C PHE A 33 22.32 39.57 5.19
N GLU A 34 23.40 40.31 4.94
CA GLU A 34 24.20 40.19 3.72
C GLU A 34 24.89 38.84 3.80
N MET A 35 24.20 37.80 3.33
CA MET A 35 24.82 36.53 3.02
C MET A 35 26.10 36.83 2.24
N GLY A 36 27.25 36.34 2.74
CA GLY A 36 28.58 36.50 2.14
C GLY A 36 28.70 36.00 0.69
N LEU A 37 27.60 35.50 0.11
CA LEU A 37 27.41 35.22 -1.31
C LEU A 37 27.76 36.42 -2.21
N ARG A 38 27.69 37.66 -1.70
CA ARG A 38 28.01 38.88 -2.46
C ARG A 38 29.46 38.97 -2.97
N LYS A 39 30.38 38.16 -2.43
CA LYS A 39 31.78 38.08 -2.88
C LYS A 39 31.99 37.20 -4.11
N PHE A 40 31.04 36.32 -4.43
CA PHE A 40 31.15 35.39 -5.56
C PHE A 40 30.59 36.00 -6.85
N LYS A 41 31.10 35.58 -8.02
CA LYS A 41 30.55 35.98 -9.32
C LYS A 41 29.07 35.59 -9.44
N LEU A 42 28.28 36.37 -10.18
CA LEU A 42 26.84 36.15 -10.35
C LEU A 42 26.52 34.73 -10.86
N SER A 43 27.33 34.20 -11.77
CA SER A 43 27.21 32.84 -12.30
C SER A 43 27.34 31.75 -11.23
N THR A 44 28.28 31.90 -10.29
CA THR A 44 28.47 30.95 -9.19
C THR A 44 27.24 30.94 -8.27
N ARG A 45 26.60 32.09 -8.04
CA ARG A 45 25.39 32.17 -7.21
C ARG A 45 24.20 31.46 -7.87
N ILE A 46 24.02 31.65 -9.18
CA ILE A 46 22.97 30.97 -9.96
C ILE A 46 23.21 29.45 -9.94
N LEU A 47 24.46 29.01 -10.12
CA LEU A 47 24.82 27.59 -10.05
C LEU A 47 24.55 27.00 -8.67
N LEU A 48 24.94 27.68 -7.59
CA LEU A 48 24.69 27.22 -6.22
C LEU A 48 23.19 27.09 -5.92
N LEU A 49 22.37 28.05 -6.38
CA LEU A 49 20.91 27.94 -6.26
C LEU A 49 20.37 26.73 -7.02
N GLY A 50 20.86 26.49 -8.24
CA GLY A 50 20.50 25.29 -9.02
C GLY A 50 20.86 23.99 -8.29
N VAL A 51 22.09 23.89 -7.76
CA VAL A 51 22.55 22.72 -7.01
C VAL A 51 21.70 22.49 -5.75
N VAL A 52 21.39 23.56 -5.01
CA VAL A 52 20.54 23.46 -3.81
C VAL A 52 19.13 22.98 -4.18
N ILE A 53 18.54 23.50 -5.25
CA ILE A 53 17.21 23.07 -5.71
C ILE A 53 17.24 21.59 -6.12
N THR A 54 18.20 21.17 -6.95
CA THR A 54 18.36 19.77 -7.36
C THR A 54 18.58 18.85 -6.16
N PHE A 55 19.38 19.28 -5.18
CA PHE A 55 19.62 18.52 -3.96
C PHE A 55 18.34 18.40 -3.10
N CYS A 56 17.57 19.47 -2.94
CA CYS A 56 16.28 19.44 -2.27
C CYS A 56 15.31 18.47 -2.97
N PHE A 57 15.21 18.48 -4.30
CA PHE A 57 14.40 17.51 -5.04
C PHE A 57 14.88 16.07 -4.81
N ALA A 58 16.20 15.82 -4.86
CA ALA A 58 16.75 14.49 -4.60
C ALA A 58 16.39 13.97 -3.20
N LEU A 59 16.44 14.83 -2.17
CA LEU A 59 16.00 14.48 -0.81
C LEU A 59 14.51 14.18 -0.74
N VAL A 60 13.67 14.98 -1.41
CA VAL A 60 12.22 14.73 -1.48
C VAL A 60 11.95 13.38 -2.17
N PHE A 61 12.58 13.09 -3.31
CA PHE A 61 12.42 11.79 -3.98
C PHE A 61 12.91 10.63 -3.14
N ALA A 62 14.06 10.77 -2.48
CA ALA A 62 14.59 9.74 -1.58
C ALA A 62 13.65 9.45 -0.40
N TRP A 63 12.87 10.44 0.04
CA TRP A 63 11.88 10.27 1.11
C TRP A 63 10.51 9.76 0.59
N VAL A 64 10.03 10.28 -0.55
CA VAL A 64 8.72 9.96 -1.12
C VAL A 64 8.68 8.58 -1.74
N ILE A 65 9.71 8.16 -2.49
CA ILE A 65 9.69 6.88 -3.22
C ILE A 65 9.47 5.71 -2.25
N PRO A 66 10.23 5.52 -1.16
CA PRO A 66 9.99 4.42 -0.23
C PRO A 66 8.58 4.44 0.37
N ARG A 67 8.05 5.63 0.67
CA ARG A 67 6.70 5.82 1.22
C ARG A 67 5.62 5.36 0.25
N VAL A 68 5.75 5.70 -1.03
CA VAL A 68 4.83 5.26 -2.07
C VAL A 68 4.90 3.74 -2.23
N ARG A 69 6.10 3.16 -2.23
CA ARG A 69 6.27 1.69 -2.30
C ARG A 69 5.59 0.95 -1.17
N THR A 70 5.79 1.40 0.08
CA THR A 70 5.17 0.77 1.25
C THR A 70 3.64 0.87 1.20
N ASN A 71 3.11 2.03 0.84
CA ASN A 71 1.67 2.24 0.73
C ASN A 71 1.04 1.36 -0.36
N LEU A 72 1.71 1.22 -1.51
CA LEU A 72 1.26 0.36 -2.60
C LEU A 72 1.26 -1.12 -2.19
N LEU A 73 2.32 -1.60 -1.54
CA LEU A 73 2.38 -2.97 -1.03
C LEU A 73 1.28 -3.25 -0.01
N GLU A 74 1.06 -2.33 0.93
CA GLU A 74 0.00 -2.44 1.94
C GLU A 74 -1.40 -2.47 1.30
N ALA A 75 -1.63 -1.63 0.28
CA ALA A 75 -2.87 -1.65 -0.48
C ALA A 75 -3.08 -2.99 -1.20
N LYS A 76 -2.02 -3.55 -1.81
CA LYS A 76 -2.11 -4.88 -2.45
C LYS A 76 -2.34 -6.01 -1.45
N TYR A 77 -1.73 -5.95 -0.27
CA TYR A 77 -1.98 -6.92 0.80
C TYR A 77 -3.42 -6.87 1.29
N THR A 78 -3.92 -5.66 1.59
CA THR A 78 -5.30 -5.43 2.02
C THR A 78 -6.30 -5.95 0.99
N LYS A 79 -6.06 -5.64 -0.29
CA LYS A 79 -6.86 -6.16 -1.40
C LYS A 79 -6.85 -7.69 -1.46
N THR A 80 -5.67 -8.31 -1.39
CA THR A 80 -5.51 -9.77 -1.42
C THR A 80 -6.27 -10.43 -0.26
N LYS A 81 -6.19 -9.83 0.94
CA LYS A 81 -6.97 -10.28 2.10
C LYS A 81 -8.47 -10.27 1.81
N HIS A 82 -9.01 -9.15 1.35
CA HIS A 82 -10.46 -9.02 1.13
C HIS A 82 -10.99 -9.94 0.03
N VAL A 83 -10.25 -10.14 -1.07
CA VAL A 83 -10.70 -11.06 -2.12
C VAL A 83 -10.66 -12.53 -1.65
N VAL A 84 -9.69 -12.91 -0.81
CA VAL A 84 -9.66 -14.24 -0.19
C VAL A 84 -10.80 -14.40 0.80
N GLU A 85 -11.13 -13.38 1.59
CA GLU A 85 -12.29 -13.39 2.50
C GLU A 85 -13.61 -13.58 1.74
N ALA A 86 -13.78 -12.93 0.58
CA ALA A 86 -14.94 -13.14 -0.28
C ALA A 86 -15.00 -14.56 -0.86
N ALA A 87 -13.87 -15.10 -1.33
CA ALA A 87 -13.79 -16.48 -1.82
C ALA A 87 -14.05 -17.49 -0.69
N GLN A 88 -13.53 -17.23 0.50
CA GLN A 88 -13.76 -18.03 1.71
C GLN A 88 -15.24 -18.01 2.11
N GLY A 89 -15.92 -16.86 2.05
CA GLY A 89 -17.36 -16.75 2.28
C GLY A 89 -18.19 -17.57 1.28
N THR A 90 -17.71 -17.74 0.04
CA THR A 90 -18.34 -18.65 -0.94
C THR A 90 -18.26 -20.10 -0.48
N VAL A 91 -17.13 -20.54 0.09
CA VAL A 91 -16.99 -21.88 0.67
C VAL A 91 -17.90 -22.03 1.89
N GLU A 92 -17.93 -21.04 2.79
CA GLU A 92 -18.82 -21.05 3.96
C GLU A 92 -20.31 -21.14 3.60
N TYR A 93 -20.72 -20.52 2.48
CA TYR A 93 -22.08 -20.67 1.98
C TYR A 93 -22.42 -22.14 1.73
N PHE A 94 -21.56 -22.87 1.01
CA PHE A 94 -21.78 -24.31 0.76
C PHE A 94 -21.65 -25.16 2.01
N VAL A 95 -20.77 -24.80 2.95
CA VAL A 95 -20.71 -25.42 4.29
C VAL A 95 -22.06 -25.30 4.99
N LYS A 96 -22.69 -24.12 4.97
CA LYS A 96 -24.01 -23.89 5.58
C LYS A 96 -25.11 -24.71 4.89
N GLN A 97 -25.09 -24.80 3.55
CA GLN A 97 -26.03 -25.63 2.80
C GLN A 97 -25.91 -27.12 3.16
N ALA A 98 -24.67 -27.63 3.28
CA ALA A 98 -24.41 -29.00 3.69
C ALA A 98 -24.87 -29.28 5.13
N LYS A 99 -24.52 -28.40 6.07
CA LYS A 99 -24.95 -28.51 7.48
C LYS A 99 -26.47 -28.45 7.65
N GLY A 100 -27.15 -27.65 6.82
CA GLY A 100 -28.61 -27.53 6.82
C GLY A 100 -29.33 -28.70 6.13
N GLY A 101 -28.61 -29.68 5.57
CA GLY A 101 -29.20 -30.79 4.83
C GLY A 101 -29.79 -30.41 3.46
N LEU A 102 -29.53 -29.19 2.97
CA LEU A 102 -30.00 -28.70 1.67
C LEU A 102 -29.20 -29.29 0.50
N LEU A 103 -27.94 -29.67 0.76
CA LEU A 103 -27.08 -30.35 -0.19
C LEU A 103 -26.34 -31.52 0.49
N PRO A 104 -26.16 -32.66 -0.20
CA PRO A 104 -25.21 -33.67 0.25
C PRO A 104 -23.81 -33.09 0.44
N LEU A 105 -23.08 -33.54 1.46
CA LEU A 105 -21.76 -32.99 1.81
C LEU A 105 -20.78 -32.97 0.63
N GLU A 106 -20.68 -34.09 -0.09
CA GLU A 106 -19.76 -34.21 -1.22
C GLU A 106 -20.18 -33.33 -2.40
N GLU A 107 -21.48 -33.17 -2.62
CA GLU A 107 -21.99 -32.25 -3.63
C GLU A 107 -21.69 -30.80 -3.28
N ALA A 108 -21.89 -30.39 -2.02
CA ALA A 108 -21.57 -29.06 -1.54
C ALA A 108 -20.07 -28.75 -1.68
N LYS A 109 -19.20 -29.69 -1.31
CA LYS A 109 -17.74 -29.57 -1.50
C LYS A 109 -17.37 -29.42 -2.97
N ASN A 110 -17.96 -30.20 -3.86
CA ASN A 110 -17.69 -30.12 -5.29
C ASN A 110 -18.13 -28.77 -5.88
N ARG A 111 -19.34 -28.30 -5.54
CA ARG A 111 -19.83 -26.98 -5.96
C ARG A 111 -18.96 -25.84 -5.43
N ALA A 112 -18.49 -25.94 -4.18
CA ALA A 112 -17.57 -24.95 -3.61
C ALA A 112 -16.23 -24.90 -4.35
N LYS A 113 -15.62 -26.06 -4.64
CA LYS A 113 -14.38 -26.14 -5.44
C LYS A 113 -14.56 -25.51 -6.81
N GLU A 114 -15.66 -25.83 -7.51
CA GLU A 114 -15.94 -25.31 -8.85
C GLU A 114 -16.16 -23.79 -8.84
N ALA A 115 -16.94 -23.29 -7.87
CA ALA A 115 -17.15 -21.86 -7.69
C ALA A 115 -15.81 -21.14 -7.50
N VAL A 116 -15.00 -21.56 -6.51
CA VAL A 116 -13.68 -20.95 -6.23
C VAL A 116 -12.73 -21.09 -7.43
N LYS A 117 -12.74 -22.23 -8.13
CA LYS A 117 -11.89 -22.48 -9.31
C LYS A 117 -12.16 -21.49 -10.44
N SER A 118 -13.39 -21.03 -10.58
CA SER A 118 -13.79 -20.08 -11.63
C SER A 118 -13.46 -18.61 -11.31
N LEU A 119 -13.26 -18.27 -10.04
CA LEU A 119 -13.01 -16.89 -9.62
C LEU A 119 -11.68 -16.37 -10.16
N ARG A 120 -11.71 -15.17 -10.75
CA ARG A 120 -10.53 -14.42 -11.18
C ARG A 120 -10.67 -12.96 -10.76
N TYR A 121 -9.54 -12.30 -10.54
CA TYR A 121 -9.48 -10.87 -10.30
C TYR A 121 -8.18 -10.30 -10.88
N ASP A 122 -8.07 -8.97 -10.95
CA ASP A 122 -6.92 -8.27 -11.52
C ASP A 122 -6.51 -8.81 -12.90
N GLN A 123 -5.21 -9.03 -13.13
CA GLN A 123 -4.69 -9.57 -14.38
C GLN A 123 -4.71 -11.10 -14.36
N ASN A 124 -5.90 -11.67 -14.16
CA ASN A 124 -6.13 -13.12 -14.14
C ASN A 124 -5.47 -13.83 -12.94
N ASP A 125 -5.39 -13.15 -11.80
CA ASP A 125 -5.06 -13.78 -10.52
C ASP A 125 -6.14 -14.79 -10.11
N TYR A 126 -5.74 -15.79 -9.33
CA TYR A 126 -6.53 -17.00 -9.11
C TYR A 126 -6.47 -17.45 -7.65
N PHE A 127 -7.45 -18.25 -7.26
CA PHE A 127 -7.58 -18.84 -5.94
C PHE A 127 -7.26 -20.32 -5.97
N TRP A 128 -6.71 -20.87 -4.89
CA TRP A 128 -6.58 -22.31 -4.70
C TRP A 128 -7.15 -22.72 -3.34
N ILE A 129 -7.31 -24.03 -3.15
CA ILE A 129 -7.71 -24.63 -1.88
C ILE A 129 -6.75 -25.78 -1.57
N ASN A 130 -6.15 -25.78 -0.38
CA ASN A 130 -5.48 -26.95 0.21
C ASN A 130 -6.11 -27.28 1.56
N ASP A 131 -5.89 -28.47 2.11
CA ASP A 131 -6.36 -28.82 3.45
C ASP A 131 -5.26 -28.69 4.52
N LEU A 132 -5.61 -29.03 5.77
CA LEU A 132 -4.71 -29.04 6.93
C LEU A 132 -3.71 -30.22 6.95
N GLU A 133 -3.84 -31.20 6.06
CA GLU A 133 -2.91 -32.31 5.83
C GLU A 133 -2.07 -32.07 4.57
N PRO A 134 -1.51 -30.86 4.48
CA PRO A 134 -1.34 -30.05 3.28
C PRO A 134 -1.56 -30.81 1.95
N ARG A 135 -2.80 -31.21 1.65
CA ARG A 135 -3.17 -31.81 0.37
C ARG A 135 -3.81 -30.76 -0.51
N MET A 136 -3.50 -30.77 -1.81
CA MET A 136 -4.23 -29.90 -2.73
C MET A 136 -5.67 -30.38 -2.84
N VAL A 137 -6.63 -29.49 -2.60
CA VAL A 137 -8.07 -29.74 -2.77
C VAL A 137 -8.52 -29.28 -4.14
N MET A 138 -8.02 -28.12 -4.59
CA MET A 138 -8.30 -27.56 -5.92
C MET A 138 -7.24 -26.52 -6.29
N HIS A 139 -6.60 -26.68 -7.43
CA HIS A 139 -5.78 -25.66 -8.08
C HIS A 139 -6.27 -25.36 -9.51
N PRO A 140 -6.56 -24.09 -9.86
CA PRO A 140 -7.22 -23.78 -11.13
C PRO A 140 -6.30 -23.93 -12.34
N LEU A 141 -4.98 -23.77 -12.17
CA LEU A 141 -3.99 -23.80 -13.25
C LEU A 141 -3.09 -25.04 -13.26
N LYS A 142 -3.18 -25.87 -12.22
CA LYS A 142 -2.33 -27.05 -11.99
C LYS A 142 -3.18 -28.17 -11.43
N ALA A 143 -4.23 -28.54 -12.17
CA ALA A 143 -5.23 -29.52 -11.73
C ALA A 143 -4.61 -30.90 -11.44
N GLU A 144 -3.45 -31.19 -12.03
CA GLU A 144 -2.63 -32.37 -11.74
C GLU A 144 -2.11 -32.41 -10.29
N MET A 145 -2.17 -31.31 -9.53
CA MET A 145 -1.86 -31.28 -8.11
C MET A 145 -3.02 -31.78 -7.25
N ASP A 146 -4.27 -31.69 -7.72
CA ASP A 146 -5.47 -31.99 -6.94
C ASP A 146 -5.41 -33.41 -6.37
N GLY A 147 -5.68 -33.54 -5.07
CA GLY A 147 -5.62 -34.79 -4.32
C GLY A 147 -4.21 -35.22 -3.87
N LYS A 148 -3.13 -34.58 -4.32
CA LYS A 148 -1.75 -34.92 -3.92
C LYS A 148 -1.37 -34.25 -2.60
N SER A 149 -0.58 -34.96 -1.80
CA SER A 149 0.06 -34.38 -0.63
C SER A 149 1.16 -33.41 -1.05
N LEU A 150 1.24 -32.27 -0.37
CA LEU A 150 2.19 -31.18 -0.56
C LEU A 150 3.11 -31.02 0.65
N ALA A 151 3.13 -32.00 1.57
CA ALA A 151 3.95 -31.94 2.78
C ALA A 151 5.47 -31.88 2.50
N GLU A 152 5.89 -32.46 1.36
CA GLU A 152 7.27 -32.43 0.88
C GLU A 152 7.50 -31.47 -0.29
N GLU A 153 6.44 -30.80 -0.76
CA GLU A 153 6.54 -29.80 -1.82
C GLU A 153 7.33 -28.59 -1.30
N LYS A 154 8.29 -28.14 -2.10
CA LYS A 154 9.15 -27.00 -1.78
C LYS A 154 9.16 -26.02 -2.94
N ASP A 155 9.27 -24.74 -2.62
CA ASP A 155 9.58 -23.74 -3.62
C ASP A 155 11.03 -23.86 -4.11
N SER A 156 11.40 -23.03 -5.10
CA SER A 156 12.74 -23.01 -5.67
C SER A 156 13.86 -22.65 -4.68
N HIS A 157 13.53 -22.16 -3.50
CA HIS A 157 14.46 -21.80 -2.42
C HIS A 157 14.42 -22.81 -1.26
N GLY A 158 13.66 -23.90 -1.39
CA GLY A 158 13.58 -24.99 -0.41
C GLY A 158 12.55 -24.78 0.70
N LYS A 159 11.75 -23.70 0.66
CA LYS A 159 10.69 -23.45 1.66
C LYS A 159 9.53 -24.40 1.40
N LYS A 160 9.05 -25.10 2.42
CA LYS A 160 7.81 -25.89 2.38
C LYS A 160 6.60 -24.97 2.52
N GLN A 161 6.24 -24.28 1.45
CA GLN A 161 5.24 -23.20 1.46
C GLN A 161 3.85 -23.66 1.94
N PHE A 162 3.39 -24.85 1.53
CA PHE A 162 2.08 -25.37 1.95
C PHE A 162 2.06 -25.77 3.44
N VAL A 163 3.17 -26.28 3.96
CA VAL A 163 3.31 -26.53 5.41
C VAL A 163 3.26 -25.21 6.18
N ALA A 164 3.99 -24.20 5.73
CA ALA A 164 3.97 -22.87 6.35
C ALA A 164 2.57 -22.24 6.35
N MET A 165 1.80 -22.41 5.27
CA MET A 165 0.39 -21.97 5.21
C MET A 165 -0.48 -22.69 6.23
N VAL A 166 -0.33 -24.01 6.36
CA VAL A 166 -1.02 -24.81 7.38
C VAL A 166 -0.65 -24.35 8.79
N ASP A 167 0.64 -24.10 9.07
CA ASP A 167 1.10 -23.65 10.38
C ASP A 167 0.50 -22.28 10.76
N VAL A 168 0.49 -21.34 9.82
CA VAL A 168 -0.13 -20.02 10.00
C VAL A 168 -1.63 -20.14 10.26
N CYS A 169 -2.34 -20.94 9.46
CA CYS A 169 -3.78 -21.16 9.64
C CYS A 169 -4.13 -21.91 10.94
N ARG A 170 -3.29 -22.86 11.37
CA ARG A 170 -3.48 -23.55 12.66
C ARG A 170 -3.28 -22.59 13.84
N LYS A 171 -2.30 -21.69 13.74
CA LYS A 171 -1.97 -20.75 14.81
C LYS A 171 -2.98 -19.61 14.93
N ASN A 172 -3.36 -19.01 13.81
CA ASN A 172 -4.08 -17.74 13.77
C ASN A 172 -5.41 -17.79 13.00
N GLY A 173 -5.74 -18.91 12.35
CA GLY A 173 -6.85 -19.02 11.40
C GLY A 173 -6.55 -18.42 10.02
N GLU A 174 -5.67 -17.42 9.93
CA GLU A 174 -5.32 -16.71 8.70
C GLU A 174 -3.92 -16.11 8.75
N GLY A 175 -3.39 -15.70 7.59
CA GLY A 175 -2.19 -14.89 7.54
C GLY A 175 -1.52 -14.84 6.18
N PHE A 176 -0.39 -14.12 6.13
CA PHE A 176 0.43 -13.97 4.93
C PHE A 176 1.59 -14.96 4.91
N VAL A 177 1.91 -15.48 3.74
CA VAL A 177 3.05 -16.38 3.48
C VAL A 177 3.74 -15.95 2.18
N ASP A 178 5.01 -15.60 2.28
CA ASP A 178 5.92 -15.35 1.15
C ASP A 178 6.52 -16.67 0.63
N TYR A 179 6.72 -16.81 -0.67
CA TYR A 179 7.35 -17.98 -1.30
C TYR A 179 7.64 -17.68 -2.77
N TYR A 180 8.30 -18.61 -3.46
CA TYR A 180 8.50 -18.52 -4.90
C TYR A 180 7.52 -19.40 -5.66
N TRP A 181 6.87 -18.83 -6.68
CA TRP A 181 5.90 -19.56 -7.50
C TRP A 181 5.91 -19.07 -8.94
N PRO A 182 5.74 -19.98 -9.93
CA PRO A 182 5.63 -19.57 -11.32
C PRO A 182 4.34 -18.79 -11.60
N LYS A 183 4.46 -17.77 -12.46
CA LYS A 183 3.31 -17.05 -13.01
C LYS A 183 2.50 -17.94 -13.98
N PRO A 184 1.20 -17.66 -14.17
CA PRO A 184 0.43 -18.30 -15.22
C PRO A 184 1.14 -18.18 -16.58
N GLY A 185 1.34 -19.31 -17.27
CA GLY A 185 2.00 -19.34 -18.58
C GLY A 185 3.53 -19.27 -18.56
N SER A 186 4.18 -19.23 -17.38
CA SER A 186 5.64 -19.29 -17.24
C SER A 186 6.04 -20.44 -16.33
N SER A 187 7.22 -21.01 -16.55
CA SER A 187 7.84 -21.99 -15.65
C SER A 187 8.80 -21.35 -14.65
N GLN A 188 9.18 -20.07 -14.85
CA GLN A 188 10.15 -19.38 -14.00
C GLN A 188 9.49 -18.97 -12.67
N PRO A 189 9.98 -19.45 -11.51
CA PRO A 189 9.48 -19.01 -10.22
C PRO A 189 9.84 -17.56 -9.94
N VAL A 190 8.87 -16.81 -9.42
CA VAL A 190 9.04 -15.42 -8.98
C VAL A 190 8.53 -15.25 -7.56
N ALA A 191 8.99 -14.22 -6.87
CA ALA A 191 8.56 -13.93 -5.51
C ALA A 191 7.05 -13.63 -5.47
N LYS A 192 6.33 -14.38 -4.65
CA LYS A 192 4.89 -14.28 -4.44
C LYS A 192 4.61 -14.15 -2.95
N ILE A 193 3.65 -13.30 -2.60
CA ILE A 193 3.12 -13.20 -1.24
C ILE A 193 1.64 -13.51 -1.30
N SER A 194 1.24 -14.52 -0.54
CA SER A 194 -0.14 -14.96 -0.48
C SER A 194 -0.76 -14.69 0.87
N TYR A 195 -2.06 -14.41 0.84
CA TYR A 195 -2.92 -14.48 2.01
C TYR A 195 -3.68 -15.80 2.00
N VAL A 196 -3.76 -16.45 3.16
CA VAL A 196 -4.48 -17.70 3.36
C VAL A 196 -5.45 -17.57 4.53
N LYS A 197 -6.63 -18.20 4.41
CA LYS A 197 -7.68 -18.19 5.45
C LYS A 197 -8.33 -19.56 5.56
N LEU A 198 -8.46 -20.03 6.80
CA LEU A 198 -9.04 -21.33 7.15
C LEU A 198 -10.57 -21.27 7.11
N VAL A 199 -11.17 -22.33 6.58
CA VAL A 199 -12.57 -22.73 6.73
C VAL A 199 -12.59 -23.93 7.69
N PRO A 200 -12.83 -23.71 8.99
CA PRO A 200 -12.61 -24.73 10.02
C PRO A 200 -13.45 -25.99 9.79
N GLU A 201 -14.69 -25.85 9.33
CA GLU A 201 -15.63 -26.95 9.14
C GLU A 201 -15.15 -28.05 8.20
N TRP A 202 -14.39 -27.68 7.18
CA TRP A 202 -13.88 -28.60 6.18
C TRP A 202 -12.37 -28.78 6.30
N GLY A 203 -11.71 -28.06 7.23
CA GLY A 203 -10.25 -28.02 7.32
C GLY A 203 -9.60 -27.51 6.03
N TRP A 204 -10.31 -26.68 5.27
CA TRP A 204 -9.85 -26.14 3.99
C TRP A 204 -9.22 -24.77 4.20
N ILE A 205 -8.10 -24.53 3.54
CA ILE A 205 -7.41 -23.26 3.49
C ILE A 205 -7.61 -22.70 2.08
N VAL A 206 -8.28 -21.55 2.01
CA VAL A 206 -8.45 -20.79 0.77
C VAL A 206 -7.32 -19.78 0.68
N GLY A 207 -6.65 -19.72 -0.48
CA GLY A 207 -5.53 -18.83 -0.69
C GLY A 207 -5.58 -18.09 -2.01
N SER A 208 -5.01 -16.88 -2.01
CA SER A 208 -4.62 -16.15 -3.21
C SER A 208 -3.35 -15.35 -2.94
N GLY A 209 -2.67 -14.83 -3.95
CA GLY A 209 -1.49 -13.99 -3.74
C GLY A 209 -1.09 -13.15 -4.93
N ILE A 210 -0.21 -12.20 -4.65
CA ILE A 210 0.32 -11.22 -5.60
C ILE A 210 1.80 -11.52 -5.86
N TYR A 211 2.25 -11.24 -7.07
CA TYR A 211 3.66 -11.33 -7.43
C TYR A 211 4.37 -9.99 -7.20
N ILE A 212 5.53 -10.02 -6.54
CA ILE A 212 6.24 -8.82 -6.08
C ILE A 212 6.93 -8.09 -7.23
N ASP A 213 7.31 -8.81 -8.28
CA ASP A 213 7.89 -8.21 -9.49
C ASP A 213 6.88 -7.32 -10.25
N ASP A 214 5.58 -7.61 -10.18
CA ASP A 214 4.55 -6.73 -10.76
C ASP A 214 4.40 -5.42 -9.98
N VAL A 215 4.58 -5.45 -8.64
CA VAL A 215 4.59 -4.23 -7.83
C VAL A 215 5.75 -3.33 -8.23
N GLY A 216 6.93 -3.90 -8.48
CA GLY A 216 8.10 -3.16 -8.93
C GLY A 216 7.94 -2.45 -10.29
N LYS A 217 7.00 -2.90 -11.12
CA LYS A 217 6.69 -2.27 -12.43
C LYS A 217 5.66 -1.14 -12.33
N GLU A 218 4.89 -1.09 -11.23
CA GLU A 218 3.84 -0.08 -10.99
C GLU A 218 4.37 1.16 -10.23
N ILE A 219 5.65 1.16 -9.86
CA ILE A 219 6.35 2.26 -9.16
C ILE A 219 7.36 2.93 -10.09
#